data_AF-A0AAD0JPP6-F1
#
_entry.id   AF-A0AAD0JPP6-F1
#
_cell.length_a   1.000
_cell.length_b   1.000
_cell.length_c   1.000
_cell.angle_alpha   90.00
_cell.angle_beta   90.00
_cell.angle_gamma   90.00
#
_symmetry.space_group_name_H-M   'P 1'
#
loop_
_entity.id
_entity.type
_entity.pdbx_description
1 polymer ?
#
loop_
_entity_poly.entity_id
_entity_poly.type
_entity_poly.pdbx_seq_one_letter_code
_entity_poly.pdbx_strand_id
1 'polypeptide(L)'
;MKSSRSRLALAGRRGTMMGATLALLAGVVAVPAAQAQDTTPGTVSDASFVWGISGYAQKGIFGPWRIFDASGDASALVGSVSGGTQTEYAPGAFPATTMPVRLVDGQQATPNAIKFSDGEGNRNAEGAVTIDWDGEFTFNAYPANLNAPDETLADPTLIVNADGSGELEADVTIGAANDMSGNPTPEVNAGRTMVLSFGTGAAQVAQDGTITLSPEYAGVQHNGGAQDRTCTTPNVWGAWAPEWLAAVPGSVHPHYYNTGCGGDQNLKRPLPLQVRYDVTEDETQEPVGTPTIELSETTLAADGSHQVTITGSGFDDQSVLGVRPPLAGKPSGFYLVFGKFEDAWKPSAGGTSAARKVVEQKWVLGAENHATIGGAAAGAVELRPDGTFTTTVTVSKDAADAKSETGSYGIYTYAASGAVHAPWELSAPITFTSGGDDDDAGAGGSLSGMTNLFGSLM
;
A
#
# COMPACT_ATOMS: atom_id res chain seq x y z
N MET A 1 15.77 -55.00 -57.47
CA MET A 1 14.96 -55.17 -56.23
C MET A 1 14.17 -53.88 -56.03
N LYS A 2 13.03 -53.74 -56.71
CA LYS A 2 11.62 -53.85 -56.20
C LYS A 2 11.37 -52.92 -55.00
N SER A 3 10.67 -51.78 -55.10
CA SER A 3 9.24 -51.52 -55.43
C SER A 3 8.52 -51.07 -54.14
N SER A 4 7.60 -50.11 -54.04
CA SER A 4 6.83 -49.36 -55.02
C SER A 4 6.46 -47.96 -54.50
N ARG A 5 6.13 -47.10 -55.46
CA ARG A 5 5.40 -45.84 -55.31
C ARG A 5 3.94 -46.10 -54.92
N SER A 6 3.29 -45.10 -54.31
CA SER A 6 1.91 -44.71 -54.63
C SER A 6 1.71 -43.23 -54.32
N ARG A 7 1.45 -42.47 -55.38
CA ARG A 7 0.94 -41.10 -55.36
C ARG A 7 -0.58 -41.19 -55.33
N LEU A 8 -1.25 -40.36 -54.53
CA LEU A 8 -2.55 -39.82 -54.88
C LEU A 8 -2.51 -38.30 -54.68
N ALA A 9 -3.01 -37.60 -55.67
CA ALA A 9 -3.06 -36.15 -55.78
C ALA A 9 -4.53 -35.67 -55.78
N LEU A 10 -4.67 -34.34 -55.67
CA LEU A 10 -5.89 -33.51 -55.81
C LEU A 10 -6.86 -33.56 -54.60
N ALA A 11 -7.46 -32.47 -54.14
CA ALA A 11 -7.58 -31.08 -54.60
C ALA A 11 -7.79 -30.20 -53.35
N GLY A 12 -7.23 -29.00 -53.26
CA GLY A 12 -7.86 -27.81 -53.84
C GLY A 12 -8.84 -27.16 -52.86
N ARG A 13 -8.36 -26.23 -52.03
CA ARG A 13 -9.16 -25.07 -51.60
C ARG A 13 -8.26 -23.92 -51.18
N ARG A 14 -8.26 -22.90 -52.03
CA ARG A 14 -7.79 -21.54 -51.75
C ARG A 14 -8.62 -20.98 -50.60
N GLY A 15 -7.98 -20.70 -49.48
CA GLY A 15 -8.52 -19.88 -48.40
C GLY A 15 -7.66 -18.63 -48.27
N THR A 16 -8.15 -17.54 -48.82
CA THR A 16 -7.58 -16.20 -48.75
C THR A 16 -7.49 -15.79 -47.28
N MET A 17 -6.28 -15.75 -46.71
CA MET A 17 -6.07 -15.24 -45.35
C MET A 17 -6.14 -13.71 -45.43
N MET A 18 -7.34 -13.20 -45.21
CA MET A 18 -7.64 -11.78 -45.11
C MET A 18 -6.96 -11.26 -43.84
N GLY A 19 -6.01 -10.34 -44.00
CA GLY A 19 -5.37 -9.66 -42.88
C GLY A 19 -6.41 -8.85 -42.10
N ALA A 20 -6.67 -9.27 -40.86
CA ALA A 20 -7.34 -8.46 -39.86
C ALA A 20 -6.26 -7.90 -38.94
N THR A 21 -5.80 -6.71 -39.25
CA THR A 21 -5.02 -5.86 -38.35
C THR A 21 -5.94 -5.48 -37.19
N LEU A 22 -5.89 -6.26 -36.10
CA LEU A 22 -6.54 -5.88 -34.85
C LEU A 22 -5.69 -4.76 -34.23
N ALA A 23 -6.08 -3.51 -34.48
CA ALA A 23 -5.62 -2.39 -33.68
C ALA A 23 -6.23 -2.55 -32.27
N LEU A 24 -5.44 -3.04 -31.31
CA LEU A 24 -5.76 -2.89 -29.90
C LEU A 24 -5.69 -1.39 -29.56
N LEU A 25 -6.84 -0.74 -29.65
CA LEU A 25 -7.10 0.51 -28.95
C LEU A 25 -6.94 0.21 -27.45
N ALA A 26 -5.82 0.65 -26.88
CA ALA A 26 -5.61 0.74 -25.45
C ALA A 26 -6.57 1.80 -24.88
N GLY A 27 -7.83 1.41 -24.68
CA GLY A 27 -8.73 2.11 -23.79
C GLY A 27 -8.22 1.87 -22.37
N VAL A 28 -7.49 2.84 -21.84
CA VAL A 28 -7.24 2.93 -20.40
C VAL A 28 -8.60 3.22 -19.77
N VAL A 29 -9.32 2.16 -19.43
CA VAL A 29 -10.37 2.26 -18.43
C VAL A 29 -9.62 2.51 -17.13
N ALA A 30 -9.68 3.74 -16.63
CA ALA A 30 -9.27 4.03 -15.27
C ALA A 30 -10.05 3.08 -14.37
N VAL A 31 -9.36 2.07 -13.83
CA VAL A 31 -9.88 1.29 -12.73
C VAL A 31 -10.16 2.31 -11.62
N PRO A 32 -11.38 2.39 -11.07
CA PRO A 32 -11.62 3.24 -9.93
C PRO A 32 -10.59 2.85 -8.87
N ALA A 33 -9.93 3.83 -8.25
CA ALA A 33 -9.14 3.59 -7.05
C ALA A 33 -9.98 2.68 -6.14
N ALA A 34 -9.40 1.55 -5.74
CA ALA A 34 -10.03 0.65 -4.79
C ALA A 34 -10.56 1.52 -3.65
N GLN A 35 -11.87 1.45 -3.41
CA GLN A 35 -12.49 2.19 -2.32
C GLN A 35 -11.72 1.82 -1.06
N ALA A 36 -11.15 2.82 -0.38
CA ALA A 36 -10.74 2.66 1.00
C ALA A 36 -12.02 2.22 1.73
N GLN A 37 -12.07 0.93 2.07
CA GLN A 37 -13.15 0.41 2.87
C GLN A 37 -13.02 1.04 4.25
N ASP A 38 -14.14 1.49 4.79
CA ASP A 38 -14.26 1.91 6.18
C ASP A 38 -13.72 0.79 7.08
N THR A 39 -12.51 0.98 7.64
CA THR A 39 -11.87 0.03 8.55
C THR A 39 -12.16 0.42 9.97
N THR A 40 -12.96 -0.38 10.67
CA THR A 40 -13.19 -0.19 12.10
C THR A 40 -11.91 -0.56 12.87
N PRO A 41 -11.41 0.29 13.78
CA PRO A 41 -10.35 -0.11 14.70
C PRO A 41 -10.73 -1.37 15.49
N GLY A 42 -9.74 -2.10 15.98
CA GLY A 42 -10.02 -3.30 16.75
C GLY A 42 -8.80 -3.89 17.43
N THR A 43 -9.05 -4.83 18.34
CA THR A 43 -8.02 -5.65 18.96
C THR A 43 -7.77 -6.88 18.11
N VAL A 44 -6.50 -7.22 17.91
CA VAL A 44 -6.06 -8.43 17.23
C VAL A 44 -5.74 -9.48 18.28
N SER A 45 -6.26 -10.69 18.09
CA SER A 45 -6.04 -11.84 18.98
C SER A 45 -5.81 -13.13 18.19
N ASP A 46 -5.36 -14.16 18.89
CA ASP A 46 -5.10 -15.50 18.34
C ASP A 46 -4.21 -15.44 17.09
N ALA A 47 -3.29 -14.47 17.05
CA ALA A 47 -2.48 -14.23 15.89
C ALA A 47 -1.38 -15.29 15.78
N SER A 48 -1.15 -15.77 14.56
CA SER A 48 -0.06 -16.67 14.27
C SER A 48 0.59 -16.27 12.96
N PHE A 49 1.89 -16.50 12.88
CA PHE A 49 2.57 -16.51 11.60
C PHE A 49 3.37 -17.78 11.42
N VAL A 50 3.50 -18.19 10.16
CA VAL A 50 4.36 -19.29 9.73
C VAL A 50 5.28 -18.81 8.62
N TRP A 51 6.58 -18.99 8.81
CA TRP A 51 7.61 -18.47 7.93
C TRP A 51 8.59 -19.54 7.47
N GLY A 52 8.69 -19.74 6.16
CA GLY A 52 9.83 -20.43 5.55
C GLY A 52 10.98 -19.45 5.30
N ILE A 53 12.16 -19.68 5.88
CA ILE A 53 13.29 -18.72 5.85
C ILE A 53 13.69 -18.29 4.41
N SER A 54 14.37 -19.14 3.63
CA SER A 54 14.61 -18.95 2.19
C SER A 54 14.68 -20.30 1.48
N GLY A 55 14.41 -20.35 0.18
CA GLY A 55 14.57 -21.59 -0.58
C GLY A 55 16.01 -22.14 -0.55
N TYR A 56 17.00 -21.25 -0.51
CA TYR A 56 18.41 -21.61 -0.38
C TYR A 56 18.65 -22.24 0.99
N ALA A 57 18.04 -21.69 2.04
CA ALA A 57 18.10 -22.27 3.37
C ALA A 57 17.52 -23.69 3.46
N GLN A 58 16.54 -24.01 2.62
CA GLN A 58 15.91 -25.34 2.64
C GLN A 58 16.71 -26.40 1.85
N LYS A 59 17.63 -25.99 0.98
CA LYS A 59 18.39 -26.91 0.10
C LYS A 59 19.89 -26.91 0.33
N GLY A 60 20.45 -25.81 0.83
CA GLY A 60 21.81 -25.28 0.66
C GLY A 60 22.99 -26.25 0.55
N ILE A 61 24.19 -25.71 0.32
CA ILE A 61 25.41 -26.53 0.12
C ILE A 61 25.61 -27.56 1.25
N PHE A 62 25.19 -27.22 2.47
CA PHE A 62 25.33 -28.06 3.66
C PHE A 62 24.05 -28.80 4.08
N GLY A 63 23.01 -28.79 3.25
CA GLY A 63 21.68 -29.34 3.56
C GLY A 63 20.69 -28.28 4.06
N PRO A 64 19.52 -28.71 4.58
CA PRO A 64 18.53 -27.80 5.13
C PRO A 64 19.06 -27.15 6.41
N TRP A 65 18.69 -25.89 6.62
CA TRP A 65 19.06 -25.16 7.83
C TRP A 65 18.48 -25.80 9.08
N ARG A 66 19.27 -25.73 10.15
CA ARG A 66 18.85 -26.18 11.47
C ARG A 66 17.94 -25.11 12.06
N ILE A 67 16.84 -25.52 12.67
CA ILE A 67 15.94 -24.69 13.47
C ILE A 67 15.82 -25.39 14.82
N PHE A 68 16.11 -24.68 15.90
CA PHE A 68 16.21 -25.25 17.24
C PHE A 68 16.02 -24.16 18.30
N ASP A 69 16.03 -24.57 19.58
CA ASP A 69 15.84 -23.69 20.74
C ASP A 69 14.61 -22.78 20.65
N ALA A 70 13.53 -23.31 20.07
CA ALA A 70 12.24 -22.62 20.07
C ALA A 70 11.68 -22.57 21.50
N SER A 71 11.27 -21.39 21.94
CA SER A 71 10.65 -21.17 23.24
C SER A 71 9.61 -20.04 23.21
N GLY A 72 8.86 -19.87 24.30
CA GLY A 72 7.66 -19.01 24.30
C GLY A 72 6.61 -19.57 23.35
N ASP A 73 6.09 -18.71 22.48
CA ASP A 73 5.05 -19.08 21.51
C ASP A 73 5.64 -19.61 20.18
N ALA A 74 6.97 -19.70 20.11
CA ALA A 74 7.67 -20.21 18.95
C ALA A 74 7.67 -21.75 18.88
N SER A 75 7.52 -22.29 17.68
CA SER A 75 7.66 -23.71 17.39
C SER A 75 8.30 -23.95 16.03
N ALA A 76 9.07 -25.04 15.92
CA ALA A 76 9.70 -25.46 14.67
C ALA A 76 8.82 -26.48 13.92
N LEU A 77 8.47 -26.16 12.68
CA LEU A 77 7.75 -27.05 11.78
C LEU A 77 8.73 -27.75 10.85
N VAL A 78 9.01 -29.03 11.09
CA VAL A 78 9.98 -29.80 10.30
C VAL A 78 9.31 -30.39 9.05
N GLY A 79 9.77 -29.96 7.88
CA GLY A 79 9.26 -30.39 6.59
C GLY A 79 10.01 -31.58 5.99
N SER A 80 9.50 -32.08 4.86
CA SER A 80 10.08 -33.21 4.16
C SER A 80 11.51 -32.97 3.66
N VAL A 81 11.92 -31.70 3.48
CA VAL A 81 13.33 -31.35 3.18
C VAL A 81 14.31 -31.81 4.25
N SER A 82 13.87 -31.90 5.51
CA SER A 82 14.65 -32.36 6.65
C SER A 82 14.17 -33.71 7.20
N GLY A 83 13.39 -34.45 6.41
CA GLY A 83 12.82 -35.74 6.81
C GLY A 83 11.60 -35.66 7.75
N GLY A 84 11.04 -34.47 7.95
CA GLY A 84 9.77 -34.28 8.65
C GLY A 84 8.54 -34.45 7.76
N THR A 85 7.36 -34.16 8.32
CA THR A 85 6.07 -34.42 7.66
C THR A 85 5.04 -33.30 7.85
N GLN A 86 5.46 -32.11 8.30
CA GLN A 86 4.53 -30.98 8.44
C GLN A 86 3.92 -30.61 7.08
N THR A 87 2.68 -30.13 7.08
CA THR A 87 1.95 -29.67 5.88
C THR A 87 1.35 -28.28 6.04
N GLU A 88 1.59 -27.64 7.18
CA GLU A 88 1.00 -26.36 7.56
C GLU A 88 1.54 -25.24 6.65
N TYR A 89 2.84 -25.25 6.35
CA TYR A 89 3.44 -24.29 5.43
C TYR A 89 3.75 -24.93 4.08
N ALA A 90 2.90 -24.64 3.10
CA ALA A 90 2.99 -25.13 1.73
C ALA A 90 3.10 -23.96 0.73
N PRO A 91 4.31 -23.45 0.45
CA PRO A 91 4.49 -22.34 -0.48
C PRO A 91 4.14 -22.77 -1.91
N GLY A 92 3.74 -21.80 -2.76
CA GLY A 92 3.41 -22.05 -4.17
C GLY A 92 4.55 -22.70 -4.96
N ALA A 93 4.22 -23.36 -6.07
CA ALA A 93 5.21 -24.07 -6.89
C ALA A 93 6.25 -23.13 -7.52
N PHE A 94 7.50 -23.58 -7.71
CA PHE A 94 8.48 -22.85 -8.53
C PHE A 94 7.92 -22.60 -9.95
N PRO A 95 8.02 -21.38 -10.52
CA PRO A 95 8.77 -20.21 -10.06
C PRO A 95 7.95 -19.22 -9.21
N ALA A 96 6.69 -19.52 -8.89
CA ALA A 96 5.86 -18.64 -8.06
C ALA A 96 6.49 -18.41 -6.67
N THR A 97 7.17 -19.43 -6.15
CA THR A 97 8.14 -19.26 -5.06
C THR A 97 9.52 -19.74 -5.49
N THR A 98 10.55 -19.22 -4.84
CA THR A 98 11.94 -19.62 -5.04
C THR A 98 12.29 -20.86 -4.21
N MET A 99 11.31 -21.74 -3.97
CA MET A 99 11.47 -22.95 -3.15
C MET A 99 12.06 -24.11 -4.00
N PRO A 100 13.00 -24.91 -3.46
CA PRO A 100 13.59 -26.04 -4.16
C PRO A 100 12.63 -27.22 -4.44
N VAL A 101 12.51 -27.64 -5.70
CA VAL A 101 11.82 -28.89 -6.07
C VAL A 101 12.66 -30.14 -5.75
N ARG A 102 12.16 -31.06 -4.91
CA ARG A 102 12.89 -32.28 -4.47
C ARG A 102 12.04 -33.48 -4.00
N LEU A 103 10.73 -33.51 -4.20
CA LEU A 103 9.98 -34.76 -4.11
C LEU A 103 9.97 -35.43 -5.47
N VAL A 104 9.96 -36.78 -5.48
CA VAL A 104 9.97 -37.70 -6.63
C VAL A 104 9.69 -37.00 -7.97
N ASP A 105 10.67 -36.98 -8.88
CA ASP A 105 10.63 -36.35 -10.20
C ASP A 105 9.69 -35.13 -10.33
N GLY A 106 10.17 -33.97 -9.84
CA GLY A 106 9.60 -32.66 -10.18
C GLY A 106 8.58 -32.09 -9.19
N GLN A 107 8.34 -32.74 -8.04
CA GLN A 107 7.46 -32.20 -7.00
C GLN A 107 8.21 -31.30 -6.00
N GLN A 108 7.52 -30.27 -5.49
CA GLN A 108 8.07 -29.38 -4.47
C GLN A 108 8.08 -30.06 -3.10
N ALA A 109 9.21 -29.99 -2.39
CA ALA A 109 9.30 -30.50 -1.03
C ALA A 109 8.68 -29.53 -0.02
N THR A 110 8.18 -30.05 1.09
CA THR A 110 7.68 -29.21 2.18
C THR A 110 8.87 -28.66 2.97
N PRO A 111 9.04 -27.32 3.09
CA PRO A 111 10.19 -26.74 3.77
C PRO A 111 10.09 -26.87 5.30
N ASN A 112 11.19 -26.65 6.01
CA ASN A 112 11.13 -26.27 7.41
C ASN A 112 10.54 -24.86 7.52
N ALA A 113 9.74 -24.63 8.55
CA ALA A 113 9.21 -23.30 8.86
C ALA A 113 9.29 -23.02 10.36
N ILE A 114 9.34 -21.74 10.71
CA ILE A 114 9.11 -21.27 12.06
C ILE A 114 7.65 -20.88 12.17
N LYS A 115 7.04 -21.18 13.31
CA LYS A 115 5.71 -20.72 13.66
C LYS A 115 5.74 -19.98 15.00
N PHE A 116 5.11 -18.81 15.05
CA PHE A 116 4.68 -18.20 16.30
C PHE A 116 3.15 -18.28 16.40
N SER A 117 2.64 -18.51 17.60
CA SER A 117 1.21 -18.58 17.91
C SER A 117 0.85 -17.57 18.98
N ASP A 118 -0.43 -17.40 19.30
CA ASP A 118 -0.86 -16.63 20.48
C ASP A 118 -0.41 -15.16 20.50
N GLY A 119 -0.16 -14.58 19.32
CA GLY A 119 0.17 -13.16 19.19
C GLY A 119 -1.03 -12.26 19.42
N GLU A 120 -0.75 -11.06 19.91
CA GLU A 120 -1.73 -10.03 20.24
C GLU A 120 -1.36 -8.71 19.58
N GLY A 121 -2.35 -7.85 19.38
CA GLY A 121 -2.08 -6.56 18.77
C GLY A 121 -3.31 -5.72 18.53
N ASN A 122 -3.21 -4.81 17.55
CA ASN A 122 -4.29 -3.88 17.23
C ASN A 122 -4.34 -3.55 15.73
N ARG A 123 -5.56 -3.30 15.26
CA ARG A 123 -5.87 -2.65 13.99
C ARG A 123 -6.26 -1.20 14.26
N ASN A 124 -5.59 -0.25 13.63
CA ASN A 124 -5.95 1.17 13.75
C ASN A 124 -7.08 1.57 12.78
N ALA A 125 -7.50 2.83 12.83
CA ALA A 125 -8.56 3.36 11.97
C ALA A 125 -8.17 3.37 10.49
N GLU A 126 -6.88 3.53 10.19
CA GLU A 126 -6.32 3.47 8.85
C GLU A 126 -6.22 2.04 8.30
N GLY A 127 -6.61 1.02 9.09
CA GLY A 127 -6.57 -0.38 8.70
C GLY A 127 -5.17 -1.02 8.80
N ALA A 128 -4.17 -0.31 9.34
CA ALA A 128 -2.87 -0.89 9.65
C ALA A 128 -2.97 -1.78 10.89
N VAL A 129 -2.32 -2.93 10.84
CA VAL A 129 -2.30 -3.96 11.86
C VAL A 129 -0.90 -4.10 12.41
N THR A 130 -0.75 -3.97 13.73
CA THR A 130 0.48 -4.28 14.47
C THR A 130 0.22 -5.48 15.35
N ILE A 131 1.10 -6.47 15.32
CA ILE A 131 1.00 -7.70 16.10
C ILE A 131 2.36 -8.01 16.71
N ASP A 132 2.35 -8.32 18.00
CA ASP A 132 3.51 -8.74 18.77
C ASP A 132 3.34 -10.21 19.19
N TRP A 133 4.46 -10.93 19.24
CA TRP A 133 4.53 -12.28 19.79
C TRP A 133 5.65 -12.36 20.81
N ASP A 134 5.49 -13.22 21.82
CA ASP A 134 6.55 -13.52 22.79
C ASP A 134 7.23 -14.84 22.44
N GLY A 135 8.55 -14.86 22.51
CA GLY A 135 9.35 -16.08 22.34
C GLY A 135 10.46 -15.95 21.33
N GLU A 136 11.22 -17.02 21.17
CA GLU A 136 12.43 -16.99 20.36
C GLU A 136 12.63 -18.29 19.59
N PHE A 137 13.41 -18.21 18.53
CA PHE A 137 13.95 -19.36 17.84
C PHE A 137 15.36 -19.08 17.35
N THR A 138 16.14 -20.14 17.25
CA THR A 138 17.48 -20.09 16.69
C THR A 138 17.55 -20.90 15.40
N PHE A 139 18.24 -20.35 14.40
CA PHE A 139 18.53 -21.07 13.17
C PHE A 139 19.99 -20.90 12.73
N ASN A 140 20.45 -21.86 11.94
CA ASN A 140 21.81 -21.80 11.39
C ASN A 140 21.89 -22.51 10.04
N ALA A 141 22.58 -21.84 9.11
CA ALA A 141 22.85 -22.32 7.77
C ALA A 141 23.83 -23.48 7.67
N TYR A 142 24.61 -23.68 8.72
CA TYR A 142 25.72 -24.61 8.78
C TYR A 142 25.43 -25.74 9.78
N PRO A 143 25.97 -26.94 9.51
CA PRO A 143 25.96 -28.01 10.48
C PRO A 143 26.80 -27.63 11.70
N ALA A 144 26.40 -28.12 12.87
CA ALA A 144 26.99 -27.74 14.16
C ALA A 144 28.52 -27.93 14.22
N ASN A 145 29.08 -28.89 13.46
CA ASN A 145 30.50 -29.15 13.44
C ASN A 145 31.35 -28.03 12.80
N LEU A 146 30.73 -27.07 12.09
CA LEU A 146 31.44 -25.93 11.51
C LEU A 146 31.49 -24.71 12.44
N ASN A 147 30.78 -24.73 13.58
CA ASN A 147 30.76 -23.66 14.58
C ASN A 147 30.56 -22.26 13.97
N ALA A 148 29.67 -22.17 12.97
CA ALA A 148 29.22 -20.91 12.39
C ALA A 148 28.24 -20.22 13.36
N PRO A 149 28.09 -18.88 13.29
CA PRO A 149 27.20 -18.16 14.19
C PRO A 149 25.76 -18.67 14.07
N ASP A 150 25.19 -18.98 15.22
CA ASP A 150 23.76 -19.21 15.36
C ASP A 150 23.03 -17.86 15.32
N GLU A 151 21.88 -17.82 14.67
CA GLU A 151 21.12 -16.60 14.45
C GLU A 151 19.78 -16.75 15.18
N THR A 152 19.56 -15.91 16.19
CA THR A 152 18.38 -15.96 17.06
C THR A 152 17.51 -14.75 16.79
N LEU A 153 16.21 -14.99 16.58
CA LEU A 153 15.17 -13.96 16.56
C LEU A 153 14.28 -14.14 17.78
N ALA A 154 14.09 -13.08 18.54
CA ALA A 154 13.20 -13.03 19.69
C ALA A 154 12.13 -11.95 19.52
N ASP A 155 10.98 -12.19 20.12
CA ASP A 155 9.87 -11.27 20.34
C ASP A 155 9.47 -10.47 19.08
N PRO A 156 9.07 -11.17 17.99
CA PRO A 156 8.85 -10.53 16.71
C PRO A 156 7.63 -9.60 16.73
N THR A 157 7.74 -8.50 16.00
CA THR A 157 6.65 -7.54 15.76
C THR A 157 6.39 -7.48 14.25
N LEU A 158 5.15 -7.71 13.84
CA LEU A 158 4.70 -7.55 12.47
C LEU A 158 3.84 -6.30 12.35
N ILE A 159 4.18 -5.43 11.41
CA ILE A 159 3.35 -4.30 11.00
C ILE A 159 2.91 -4.53 9.56
N VAL A 160 1.60 -4.47 9.30
CA VAL A 160 1.00 -4.55 7.95
C VAL A 160 0.07 -3.37 7.74
N ASN A 161 0.42 -2.47 6.83
CA ASN A 161 -0.41 -1.34 6.43
C ASN A 161 -1.59 -1.80 5.56
N ALA A 162 -2.64 -0.99 5.48
CA ALA A 162 -3.82 -1.29 4.67
C ALA A 162 -3.54 -1.47 3.17
N ASP A 163 -2.45 -0.87 2.65
CA ASP A 163 -2.01 -1.06 1.26
C ASP A 163 -1.22 -2.37 1.05
N GLY A 164 -1.04 -3.17 2.10
CA GLY A 164 -0.29 -4.43 2.11
C GLY A 164 1.21 -4.28 2.24
N SER A 165 1.75 -3.06 2.37
CA SER A 165 3.15 -2.84 2.77
C SER A 165 3.34 -3.10 4.26
N GLY A 166 4.59 -3.23 4.72
CA GLY A 166 4.87 -3.52 6.13
C GLY A 166 6.27 -4.01 6.40
N GLU A 167 6.49 -4.48 7.61
CA GLU A 167 7.78 -5.01 8.07
C GLU A 167 7.61 -6.05 9.17
N LEU A 168 8.54 -6.99 9.23
CA LEU A 168 8.72 -7.91 10.35
C LEU A 168 10.03 -7.54 11.05
N GLU A 169 9.92 -7.12 12.29
CA GLU A 169 11.05 -6.86 13.17
C GLU A 169 11.18 -7.96 14.23
N ALA A 170 12.38 -8.14 14.76
CA ALA A 170 12.64 -8.99 15.92
C ALA A 170 13.87 -8.48 16.65
N ASP A 171 14.03 -8.85 17.92
CA ASP A 171 15.30 -8.71 18.62
C ASP A 171 16.30 -9.76 18.10
N VAL A 172 17.37 -9.29 17.47
CA VAL A 172 18.35 -10.15 16.79
C VAL A 172 19.60 -10.33 17.62
N THR A 173 19.97 -11.59 17.87
CA THR A 173 21.26 -11.95 18.45
C THR A 173 21.99 -12.93 17.54
N ILE A 174 23.27 -12.66 17.30
CA ILE A 174 24.18 -13.51 16.54
C ILE A 174 25.15 -14.14 17.54
N GLY A 175 25.06 -15.46 17.72
CA GLY A 175 25.86 -16.21 18.67
C GLY A 175 27.37 -16.14 18.39
N ALA A 176 28.17 -16.32 19.44
CA ALA A 176 29.61 -16.48 19.29
C ALA A 176 29.96 -17.68 18.42
N ALA A 177 31.00 -17.56 17.60
CA ALA A 177 31.33 -18.54 16.56
C ALA A 177 32.81 -18.55 16.21
N ASN A 178 33.19 -19.23 15.12
CA ASN A 178 34.51 -19.12 14.51
C ASN A 178 34.42 -18.60 13.07
N ASP A 179 35.40 -17.81 12.65
CA ASP A 179 35.59 -17.42 11.25
C ASP A 179 36.12 -18.59 10.40
N MET A 180 36.27 -18.37 9.08
CA MET A 180 36.79 -19.39 8.16
C MET A 180 38.23 -19.83 8.44
N SER A 181 38.99 -19.05 9.22
CA SER A 181 40.35 -19.39 9.66
C SER A 181 40.36 -20.07 11.04
N GLY A 182 39.18 -20.27 11.66
CA GLY A 182 39.03 -20.85 12.99
C GLY A 182 39.23 -19.86 14.14
N ASN A 183 39.32 -18.55 13.88
CA ASN A 183 39.42 -17.56 14.94
C ASN A 183 38.05 -17.32 15.56
N PRO A 184 37.94 -17.19 16.90
CA PRO A 184 36.66 -16.93 17.54
C PRO A 184 36.13 -15.55 17.15
N THR A 185 34.82 -15.47 16.90
CA THR A 185 34.05 -14.25 16.73
C THR A 185 33.12 -14.09 17.94
N PRO A 186 33.07 -12.90 18.57
CA PRO A 186 32.20 -12.67 19.70
C PRO A 186 30.72 -12.68 19.27
N GLU A 187 29.84 -12.88 20.25
CA GLU A 187 28.41 -12.65 20.09
C GLU A 187 28.13 -11.18 19.76
N VAL A 188 27.10 -10.95 18.94
CA VAL A 188 26.59 -9.63 18.58
C VAL A 188 25.11 -9.56 18.92
N ASN A 189 24.73 -8.61 19.77
CA ASN A 189 23.33 -8.25 19.99
C ASN A 189 23.02 -7.03 19.11
N ALA A 190 22.20 -7.21 18.08
CA ALA A 190 21.81 -6.16 17.15
C ALA A 190 20.55 -5.40 17.60
N GLY A 191 19.86 -5.90 18.64
CA GLY A 191 18.58 -5.37 19.11
C GLY A 191 17.47 -5.52 18.07
N ARG A 192 16.42 -4.72 18.23
CA ARG A 192 15.28 -4.62 17.30
C ARG A 192 15.79 -4.31 15.90
N THR A 193 15.63 -5.26 14.99
CA THR A 193 16.15 -5.23 13.62
C THR A 193 15.04 -5.60 12.66
N MET A 194 14.88 -4.86 11.57
CA MET A 194 14.00 -5.26 10.48
C MET A 194 14.58 -6.48 9.75
N VAL A 195 13.88 -7.62 9.87
CA VAL A 195 14.25 -8.90 9.26
C VAL A 195 13.70 -9.00 7.84
N LEU A 196 12.45 -8.59 7.63
CA LEU A 196 11.76 -8.57 6.35
C LEU A 196 11.05 -7.24 6.14
N SER A 197 11.05 -6.74 4.90
CA SER A 197 10.19 -5.65 4.45
C SER A 197 9.20 -6.14 3.41
N PHE A 198 8.05 -5.48 3.33
CA PHE A 198 6.97 -5.77 2.39
C PHE A 198 6.57 -4.47 1.69
N GLY A 199 6.57 -4.46 0.35
CA GLY A 199 6.14 -3.32 -0.44
C GLY A 199 4.62 -3.25 -0.60
N THR A 200 4.10 -2.14 -1.11
CA THR A 200 2.66 -1.99 -1.43
C THR A 200 2.16 -3.16 -2.29
N GLY A 201 1.02 -3.73 -1.91
CA GLY A 201 0.39 -4.87 -2.59
C GLY A 201 1.07 -6.22 -2.35
N ALA A 202 1.99 -6.33 -1.38
CA ALA A 202 2.66 -7.58 -1.05
C ALA A 202 1.75 -8.61 -0.33
N ALA A 203 0.64 -8.14 0.25
CA ALA A 203 -0.34 -8.97 0.95
C ALA A 203 -1.37 -9.59 -0.01
N GLN A 204 -1.59 -10.90 0.14
CA GLN A 204 -2.66 -11.64 -0.54
C GLN A 204 -3.52 -12.38 0.48
N VAL A 205 -4.82 -12.10 0.49
CA VAL A 205 -5.76 -12.71 1.44
C VAL A 205 -6.46 -13.90 0.78
N ALA A 206 -6.34 -15.08 1.35
CA ALA A 206 -7.05 -16.28 0.93
C ALA A 206 -8.49 -16.30 1.50
N GLN A 207 -9.35 -17.14 0.93
CA GLN A 207 -10.75 -17.28 1.37
C GLN A 207 -10.91 -17.73 2.82
N ASP A 208 -9.90 -18.42 3.37
CA ASP A 208 -9.90 -18.93 4.73
C ASP A 208 -9.31 -17.93 5.75
N GLY A 209 -9.08 -16.69 5.33
CA GLY A 209 -8.51 -15.61 6.13
C GLY A 209 -6.98 -15.59 6.19
N THR A 210 -6.29 -16.56 5.59
CA THR A 210 -4.82 -16.59 5.60
C THR A 210 -4.27 -15.45 4.73
N ILE A 211 -3.42 -14.60 5.32
CA ILE A 211 -2.72 -13.52 4.64
C ILE A 211 -1.33 -14.01 4.27
N THR A 212 -0.99 -14.02 2.99
CA THR A 212 0.36 -14.31 2.50
C THR A 212 1.06 -13.00 2.17
N LEU A 213 2.14 -12.70 2.88
CA LEU A 213 3.00 -11.53 2.66
C LEU A 213 4.24 -11.94 1.89
N SER A 214 4.49 -11.29 0.75
CA SER A 214 5.65 -11.55 -0.10
C SER A 214 6.79 -10.57 0.20
N PRO A 215 7.91 -10.99 0.82
CA PRO A 215 8.97 -10.05 1.18
C PRO A 215 9.62 -9.41 -0.03
N GLU A 216 10.05 -8.17 0.15
CA GLU A 216 10.90 -7.49 -0.83
C GLU A 216 12.25 -8.20 -0.93
N TYR A 217 12.77 -8.21 -2.15
CA TYR A 217 14.06 -8.82 -2.44
C TYR A 217 14.59 -8.29 -3.77
N ALA A 218 13.73 -8.34 -4.80
CA ALA A 218 14.07 -7.91 -6.14
C ALA A 218 14.53 -6.45 -6.14
N GLY A 219 15.75 -6.19 -6.62
CA GLY A 219 16.29 -4.84 -6.68
C GLY A 219 16.91 -4.30 -5.38
N VAL A 220 16.79 -5.02 -4.26
CA VAL A 220 17.38 -4.62 -2.97
C VAL A 220 18.90 -4.73 -3.05
N GLN A 221 19.60 -3.64 -2.73
CA GLN A 221 21.05 -3.53 -2.87
C GLN A 221 21.76 -3.80 -1.54
N HIS A 222 22.81 -4.63 -1.59
CA HIS A 222 23.79 -4.76 -0.52
C HIS A 222 25.09 -4.06 -0.92
N ASN A 223 25.58 -3.13 -0.10
CA ASN A 223 26.76 -2.29 -0.41
C ASN A 223 28.10 -2.90 0.05
N GLY A 224 28.08 -4.02 0.79
CA GLY A 224 29.26 -4.62 1.42
C GLY A 224 29.74 -5.95 0.81
N GLY A 225 29.22 -6.37 -0.34
CA GLY A 225 29.48 -7.71 -0.89
C GLY A 225 29.48 -7.81 -2.41
N ALA A 226 29.86 -8.98 -2.92
CA ALA A 226 29.92 -9.30 -4.35
C ALA A 226 28.53 -9.67 -4.91
N GLN A 227 27.54 -8.81 -4.66
CA GLN A 227 26.18 -9.01 -5.13
C GLN A 227 26.15 -8.94 -6.66
N ASP A 228 25.69 -10.01 -7.30
CA ASP A 228 25.43 -10.04 -8.73
C ASP A 228 24.08 -9.39 -9.02
N ARG A 229 24.11 -8.27 -9.74
CA ARG A 229 22.93 -7.46 -10.09
C ARG A 229 22.51 -7.63 -11.55
N THR A 230 22.99 -8.67 -12.23
CA THR A 230 22.74 -8.91 -13.67
C THR A 230 21.57 -9.87 -13.93
N CYS A 231 20.99 -10.47 -12.88
CA CYS A 231 19.98 -11.50 -13.01
C CYS A 231 18.62 -10.92 -13.45
N THR A 232 17.99 -11.58 -14.42
CA THR A 232 16.73 -11.15 -15.04
C THR A 232 15.65 -12.22 -14.90
N THR A 233 14.42 -11.86 -15.22
CA THR A 233 13.26 -12.76 -15.17
C THR A 233 13.52 -14.12 -15.84
N PRO A 234 13.11 -15.24 -15.23
CA PRO A 234 12.29 -15.35 -14.01
C PRO A 234 13.06 -15.21 -12.68
N ASN A 235 14.39 -15.12 -12.71
CA ASN A 235 15.22 -15.06 -11.51
C ASN A 235 15.86 -13.68 -11.37
N VAL A 236 15.14 -12.76 -10.72
CA VAL A 236 15.61 -11.39 -10.51
C VAL A 236 16.64 -11.33 -9.37
N TRP A 237 17.63 -10.45 -9.53
CA TRP A 237 18.64 -10.20 -8.50
C TRP A 237 18.04 -9.48 -7.29
N GLY A 238 18.66 -9.64 -6.13
CA GLY A 238 18.21 -9.03 -4.90
C GLY A 238 19.05 -9.36 -3.68
N ALA A 239 18.57 -8.88 -2.54
CA ALA A 239 19.10 -9.12 -1.20
C ALA A 239 17.96 -9.12 -0.17
N TRP A 240 18.20 -9.72 0.99
CA TRP A 240 17.38 -9.50 2.19
C TRP A 240 17.47 -8.05 2.68
N ALA A 241 16.66 -7.71 3.69
CA ALA A 241 16.63 -6.38 4.30
C ALA A 241 18.05 -5.87 4.63
N PRO A 242 18.38 -4.60 4.29
CA PRO A 242 19.70 -4.04 4.58
C PRO A 242 20.07 -4.06 6.08
N GLU A 243 19.09 -3.91 6.97
CA GLU A 243 19.30 -3.96 8.42
C GLU A 243 19.67 -5.35 8.90
N TRP A 244 18.94 -6.38 8.45
CA TRP A 244 19.33 -7.77 8.66
C TRP A 244 20.78 -8.05 8.22
N LEU A 245 21.14 -7.61 7.02
CA LEU A 245 22.51 -7.74 6.49
C LEU A 245 23.56 -6.90 7.24
N ALA A 246 23.15 -5.92 8.06
CA ALA A 246 24.05 -5.18 8.93
C ALA A 246 24.25 -5.88 10.29
N ALA A 247 23.23 -6.61 10.76
CA ALA A 247 23.28 -7.39 11.99
C ALA A 247 24.11 -8.68 11.85
N VAL A 248 23.98 -9.34 10.70
CA VAL A 248 24.63 -10.63 10.43
C VAL A 248 26.13 -10.44 10.10
N PRO A 249 27.02 -11.40 10.40
CA PRO A 249 28.44 -11.31 10.05
C PRO A 249 28.71 -11.41 8.54
N GLY A 250 29.65 -10.61 8.05
CA GLY A 250 30.05 -10.57 6.62
C GLY A 250 30.39 -11.92 5.99
N SER A 251 30.89 -12.87 6.76
CA SER A 251 31.25 -14.22 6.31
C SER A 251 30.05 -15.05 5.84
N VAL A 252 28.84 -14.76 6.34
CA VAL A 252 27.61 -15.50 6.01
C VAL A 252 26.64 -14.69 5.14
N HIS A 253 26.90 -13.39 4.91
CA HIS A 253 26.08 -12.56 4.02
C HIS A 253 25.79 -13.19 2.66
N PRO A 254 26.71 -13.93 2.00
CA PRO A 254 26.41 -14.53 0.71
C PRO A 254 25.14 -15.40 0.69
N HIS A 255 24.62 -15.90 1.81
CA HIS A 255 23.34 -16.64 1.83
C HIS A 255 22.11 -15.77 1.59
N TYR A 256 22.23 -14.47 1.81
CA TYR A 256 21.14 -13.51 1.85
C TYR A 256 21.06 -12.59 0.62
N TYR A 257 21.94 -12.78 -0.37
CA TYR A 257 21.89 -12.02 -1.63
C TYR A 257 22.40 -12.84 -2.82
N ASN A 258 22.00 -12.46 -4.03
CA ASN A 258 22.46 -13.11 -5.25
C ASN A 258 23.98 -12.95 -5.43
N THR A 259 24.71 -14.06 -5.54
CA THR A 259 26.12 -14.06 -5.98
C THR A 259 26.27 -14.61 -7.41
N GLY A 260 25.15 -14.75 -8.12
CA GLY A 260 25.06 -15.32 -9.47
C GLY A 260 23.59 -15.52 -9.89
N CYS A 261 23.38 -15.86 -11.17
CA CYS A 261 22.05 -15.94 -11.78
C CYS A 261 21.55 -17.36 -12.10
N GLY A 262 22.11 -18.38 -11.46
CA GLY A 262 21.79 -19.78 -11.74
C GLY A 262 21.96 -20.72 -10.56
N GLY A 263 21.39 -21.91 -10.67
CA GLY A 263 21.44 -22.93 -9.61
C GLY A 263 20.74 -22.47 -8.33
N ASP A 264 21.33 -22.78 -7.18
CA ASP A 264 20.75 -22.46 -5.88
C ASP A 264 20.75 -20.95 -5.57
N GLN A 265 21.48 -20.15 -6.35
CA GLN A 265 21.49 -18.69 -6.22
C GLN A 265 20.10 -18.08 -6.37
N ASN A 266 19.25 -18.70 -7.18
CA ASN A 266 17.87 -18.28 -7.41
C ASN A 266 16.96 -18.53 -6.21
N LEU A 267 17.43 -19.30 -5.21
CA LEU A 267 16.64 -19.72 -4.06
C LEU A 267 16.85 -18.83 -2.83
N LYS A 268 17.78 -17.87 -2.86
CA LYS A 268 18.19 -17.05 -1.70
C LYS A 268 17.15 -16.04 -1.25
N ARG A 269 16.17 -15.74 -2.10
CA ARG A 269 15.02 -14.92 -1.73
C ARG A 269 14.29 -15.54 -0.52
N PRO A 270 13.89 -14.73 0.48
CA PRO A 270 13.08 -15.22 1.58
C PRO A 270 11.73 -15.77 1.08
N LEU A 271 11.20 -16.83 1.69
CA LEU A 271 9.88 -17.35 1.30
C LEU A 271 8.77 -16.48 1.93
N PRO A 272 7.54 -16.50 1.36
CA PRO A 272 6.43 -15.72 1.88
C PRO A 272 6.10 -16.01 3.34
N LEU A 273 5.69 -14.99 4.10
CA LEU A 273 5.17 -15.14 5.45
C LEU A 273 3.66 -15.42 5.37
N GLN A 274 3.14 -16.43 6.08
CA GLN A 274 1.71 -16.69 6.18
C GLN A 274 1.21 -16.28 7.56
N VAL A 275 0.22 -15.39 7.62
CA VAL A 275 -0.29 -14.80 8.85
C VAL A 275 -1.79 -15.07 8.97
N ARG A 276 -2.25 -15.38 10.17
CA ARG A 276 -3.67 -15.48 10.53
C ARG A 276 -3.88 -14.76 11.84
N TYR A 277 -5.01 -14.11 12.00
CA TYR A 277 -5.42 -13.51 13.27
C TYR A 277 -6.93 -13.29 13.25
N ASP A 278 -7.50 -13.17 14.45
CA ASP A 278 -8.87 -12.71 14.64
C ASP A 278 -8.86 -11.22 14.99
N VAL A 279 -9.92 -10.51 14.59
CA VAL A 279 -10.10 -9.09 14.97
C VAL A 279 -11.43 -8.96 15.69
N THR A 280 -11.36 -8.44 16.91
CA THR A 280 -12.52 -7.93 17.63
C THR A 280 -12.61 -6.43 17.40
N GLU A 281 -13.63 -6.01 16.67
CA GLU A 281 -13.84 -4.59 16.34
C GLU A 281 -14.23 -3.80 17.59
N ASP A 282 -13.68 -2.59 17.72
CA ASP A 282 -14.11 -1.66 18.75
C ASP A 282 -15.39 -0.96 18.28
N GLU A 283 -16.54 -1.52 18.65
CA GLU A 283 -17.86 -1.00 18.30
C GLU A 283 -18.14 0.41 18.86
N THR A 284 -17.24 0.98 19.68
CA THR A 284 -17.36 2.35 20.20
C THR A 284 -16.62 3.40 19.35
N GLN A 285 -15.85 2.97 18.35
CA GLN A 285 -15.11 3.84 17.41
C GLN A 285 -15.79 3.76 16.04
N GLU A 286 -16.35 4.88 15.54
CA GLU A 286 -16.81 4.92 14.13
C GLU A 286 -15.59 4.90 13.18
N PRO A 287 -15.63 4.12 12.08
CA PRO A 287 -14.56 4.09 11.11
C PRO A 287 -14.32 5.49 10.54
N VAL A 288 -13.06 5.88 10.34
CA VAL A 288 -12.73 7.17 9.73
C VAL A 288 -12.92 7.04 8.21
N GLY A 289 -13.98 7.62 7.66
CA GLY A 289 -14.22 7.59 6.21
C GLY A 289 -13.12 8.34 5.45
N THR A 290 -12.83 7.95 4.20
CA THR A 290 -11.91 8.74 3.37
C THR A 290 -12.57 10.09 3.01
N PRO A 291 -11.96 11.23 3.38
CA PRO A 291 -12.55 12.54 3.14
C PRO A 291 -12.73 12.83 1.65
N THR A 292 -13.93 13.22 1.25
CA THR A 292 -14.24 13.65 -0.12
C THR A 292 -15.14 14.88 -0.13
N ILE A 293 -15.03 15.69 -1.19
CA ILE A 293 -15.92 16.83 -1.44
C ILE A 293 -16.42 16.79 -2.89
N GLU A 294 -17.70 17.10 -3.08
CA GLU A 294 -18.35 17.27 -4.38
C GLU A 294 -18.94 18.68 -4.46
N LEU A 295 -18.67 19.36 -5.58
CA LEU A 295 -19.16 20.70 -5.87
C LEU A 295 -20.32 20.60 -6.87
N SER A 296 -21.38 21.39 -6.66
CA SER A 296 -22.51 21.47 -7.59
C SER A 296 -22.09 21.96 -8.98
N GLU A 297 -21.08 22.84 -9.05
CA GLU A 297 -20.51 23.38 -10.27
C GLU A 297 -19.00 23.62 -10.10
N THR A 298 -18.22 23.31 -11.13
CA THR A 298 -16.76 23.53 -11.15
C THR A 298 -16.32 24.47 -12.28
N THR A 299 -17.22 24.80 -13.20
CA THR A 299 -17.00 25.76 -14.28
C THR A 299 -18.05 26.86 -14.18
N LEU A 300 -17.61 28.11 -14.01
CA LEU A 300 -18.46 29.25 -13.72
C LEU A 300 -18.23 30.38 -14.72
N ALA A 301 -19.23 31.24 -14.91
CA ALA A 301 -19.03 32.46 -15.68
C ALA A 301 -18.03 33.38 -14.97
N ALA A 302 -17.14 34.01 -15.74
CA ALA A 302 -16.09 34.88 -15.20
C ALA A 302 -16.65 36.13 -14.50
N ASP A 303 -17.84 36.57 -14.89
CA ASP A 303 -18.54 37.71 -14.31
C ASP A 303 -19.46 37.31 -13.15
N GLY A 304 -19.63 38.25 -12.23
CA GLY A 304 -20.57 38.13 -11.12
C GLY A 304 -20.10 37.27 -9.95
N SER A 305 -21.08 36.76 -9.19
CA SER A 305 -20.89 35.91 -8.01
C SER A 305 -21.84 34.72 -8.11
N HIS A 306 -21.31 33.54 -7.85
CA HIS A 306 -22.00 32.26 -8.00
C HIS A 306 -22.12 31.57 -6.65
N GLN A 307 -23.25 30.91 -6.40
CA GLN A 307 -23.44 30.11 -5.19
C GLN A 307 -23.12 28.65 -5.52
N VAL A 308 -21.99 28.14 -5.02
CA VAL A 308 -21.59 26.74 -5.22
C VAL A 308 -21.94 25.95 -3.96
N THR A 309 -22.74 24.91 -4.11
CA THR A 309 -23.03 23.97 -3.02
C THR A 309 -21.93 22.93 -2.96
N ILE A 310 -21.39 22.70 -1.76
CA ILE A 310 -20.44 21.64 -1.48
C ILE A 310 -21.11 20.62 -0.57
N THR A 311 -21.02 19.35 -0.96
CA THR A 311 -21.33 18.20 -0.12
C THR A 311 -20.03 17.48 0.17
N GLY A 312 -19.82 17.02 1.40
CA GLY A 312 -18.69 16.17 1.71
C GLY A 312 -19.01 15.09 2.74
N SER A 313 -18.14 14.10 2.80
CA SER A 313 -18.22 12.91 3.66
C SER A 313 -16.81 12.45 4.06
N GLY A 314 -16.70 11.61 5.10
CA GLY A 314 -15.42 11.09 5.59
C GLY A 314 -14.61 12.09 6.42
N PHE A 315 -15.26 13.09 7.03
CA PHE A 315 -14.63 14.05 7.93
C PHE A 315 -14.98 13.74 9.40
N ASP A 316 -14.81 12.51 9.83
CA ASP A 316 -15.26 11.97 11.13
C ASP A 316 -14.13 11.78 12.15
N ASP A 317 -12.86 11.98 11.78
CA ASP A 317 -11.73 11.89 12.72
C ASP A 317 -11.79 12.94 13.85
N GLN A 318 -12.35 12.52 15.00
CA GLN A 318 -12.45 13.33 16.22
C GLN A 318 -11.10 13.52 16.93
N SER A 319 -10.06 12.78 16.55
CA SER A 319 -8.72 12.93 17.11
C SER A 319 -8.00 14.18 16.61
N VAL A 320 -8.54 14.84 15.57
CA VAL A 320 -8.03 16.13 15.06
C VAL A 320 -8.38 17.26 16.03
N LEU A 321 -7.52 17.43 17.03
CA LEU A 321 -7.66 18.45 18.06
C LEU A 321 -7.03 19.78 17.65
N GLY A 322 -7.74 20.88 17.89
CA GLY A 322 -7.20 22.21 17.71
C GLY A 322 -6.02 22.49 18.64
N VAL A 323 -5.05 23.28 18.18
CA VAL A 323 -3.89 23.69 18.99
C VAL A 323 -3.94 25.17 19.37
N ARG A 324 -4.99 25.90 18.94
CA ARG A 324 -5.15 27.34 19.17
C ARG A 324 -6.54 27.67 19.72
N PRO A 325 -6.68 28.72 20.56
CA PRO A 325 -8.00 29.22 20.94
C PRO A 325 -8.88 29.54 19.71
N PRO A 326 -10.21 29.33 19.78
CA PRO A 326 -10.98 28.97 20.98
C PRO A 326 -11.13 27.46 21.23
N LEU A 327 -10.65 26.58 20.34
CA LEU A 327 -10.81 25.12 20.40
C LEU A 327 -9.51 24.36 20.70
N ALA A 328 -8.59 24.97 21.47
CA ALA A 328 -7.38 24.29 21.88
C ALA A 328 -7.71 23.03 22.71
N GLY A 329 -7.22 21.86 22.29
CA GLY A 329 -7.46 20.57 22.92
C GLY A 329 -8.85 19.96 22.65
N LYS A 330 -9.62 20.50 21.71
CA LYS A 330 -10.95 20.00 21.34
C LYS A 330 -11.02 19.67 19.84
N PRO A 331 -11.91 18.76 19.40
CA PRO A 331 -12.16 18.54 17.98
C PRO A 331 -12.43 19.87 17.29
N SER A 332 -11.55 20.23 16.35
CA SER A 332 -11.60 21.56 15.72
C SER A 332 -12.29 21.53 14.37
N GLY A 333 -12.55 20.36 13.80
CA GLY A 333 -13.02 20.23 12.42
C GLY A 333 -12.04 20.87 11.43
N PHE A 334 -12.56 21.39 10.32
CA PHE A 334 -11.74 21.91 9.23
C PHE A 334 -12.28 23.22 8.68
N TYR A 335 -11.40 23.95 8.00
CA TYR A 335 -11.80 25.09 7.19
C TYR A 335 -12.16 24.62 5.79
N LEU A 336 -13.27 25.11 5.26
CA LEU A 336 -13.62 25.01 3.85
C LEU A 336 -13.49 26.40 3.24
N VAL A 337 -12.62 26.55 2.24
CA VAL A 337 -12.21 27.86 1.73
C VAL A 337 -12.37 27.94 0.23
N PHE A 338 -12.99 29.01 -0.26
CA PHE A 338 -12.80 29.47 -1.64
C PHE A 338 -11.68 30.51 -1.70
N GLY A 339 -10.75 30.36 -2.65
CA GLY A 339 -9.67 31.32 -2.85
C GLY A 339 -8.68 30.95 -3.95
N LYS A 340 -7.53 31.64 -3.96
CA LYS A 340 -6.36 31.33 -4.81
C LYS A 340 -5.22 30.80 -3.95
N PHE A 341 -4.67 29.65 -4.32
CA PHE A 341 -3.61 28.97 -3.59
C PHE A 341 -2.46 28.65 -4.54
N GLU A 342 -1.22 28.66 -4.02
CA GLU A 342 -0.08 28.14 -4.79
C GLU A 342 -0.26 26.64 -5.08
N ASP A 343 0.34 26.17 -6.18
CA ASP A 343 0.26 24.77 -6.57
C ASP A 343 0.85 23.87 -5.47
N ALA A 344 0.19 22.74 -5.21
CA ALA A 344 0.54 21.79 -4.15
C ALA A 344 0.55 22.37 -2.71
N TRP A 345 -0.09 23.52 -2.47
CA TRP A 345 -0.19 24.08 -1.11
C TRP A 345 -0.89 23.11 -0.16
N LYS A 346 -0.21 22.73 0.93
CA LYS A 346 -0.70 21.84 1.98
C LYS A 346 -0.01 22.14 3.32
N PRO A 347 -0.75 22.38 4.43
CA PRO A 347 -0.15 22.58 5.75
C PRO A 347 0.77 21.44 6.19
N SER A 348 0.41 20.19 5.91
CA SER A 348 1.24 19.00 6.18
C SER A 348 2.61 19.03 5.50
N ALA A 349 2.74 19.73 4.37
CA ALA A 349 3.98 19.93 3.64
C ALA A 349 4.67 21.28 3.97
N GLY A 350 4.27 21.94 5.06
CA GLY A 350 4.83 23.24 5.48
C GLY A 350 4.26 24.45 4.73
N GLY A 351 3.13 24.29 4.03
CA GLY A 351 2.45 25.38 3.33
C GLY A 351 2.09 26.54 4.25
N THR A 352 2.60 27.74 3.94
CA THR A 352 2.39 28.93 4.80
C THR A 352 1.10 29.67 4.45
N SER A 353 0.58 30.49 5.36
CA SER A 353 -0.59 31.35 5.08
C SER A 353 -0.32 32.42 4.01
N ALA A 354 0.95 32.76 3.73
CA ALA A 354 1.30 33.73 2.70
C ALA A 354 1.01 33.20 1.29
N ALA A 355 1.14 31.88 1.10
CA ALA A 355 0.93 31.15 -0.15
C ALA A 355 -0.56 30.84 -0.46
N ARG A 356 -1.49 31.38 0.34
CA ARG A 356 -2.94 31.27 0.10
C ARG A 356 -3.66 32.59 0.27
N LYS A 357 -4.74 32.76 -0.50
CA LYS A 357 -5.55 33.98 -0.53
C LYS A 357 -7.00 33.59 -0.40
N VAL A 358 -7.47 33.71 0.84
CA VAL A 358 -8.84 33.39 1.24
C VAL A 358 -9.78 34.50 0.78
N VAL A 359 -10.84 34.12 0.06
CA VAL A 359 -11.93 35.02 -0.34
C VAL A 359 -13.14 34.78 0.56
N GLU A 360 -13.58 33.54 0.64
CA GLU A 360 -14.62 33.09 1.58
C GLU A 360 -14.13 31.87 2.34
N GLN A 361 -14.49 31.80 3.62
CA GLN A 361 -14.15 30.70 4.51
C GLN A 361 -15.39 30.31 5.32
N LYS A 362 -15.64 29.02 5.39
CA LYS A 362 -16.53 28.38 6.38
C LYS A 362 -15.68 27.58 7.35
N TRP A 363 -16.18 27.43 8.57
CA TRP A 363 -15.63 26.53 9.56
C TRP A 363 -16.61 25.38 9.74
N VAL A 364 -16.23 24.20 9.24
CA VAL A 364 -17.05 22.98 9.31
C VAL A 364 -16.62 22.21 10.56
N LEU A 365 -17.51 22.10 11.53
CA LEU A 365 -17.23 21.54 12.85
C LEU A 365 -18.53 21.07 13.55
N GLY A 366 -18.38 20.22 14.56
CA GLY A 366 -19.51 19.70 15.34
C GLY A 366 -20.37 20.82 15.94
N ALA A 367 -21.69 20.61 15.93
CA ALA A 367 -22.69 21.59 16.35
C ALA A 367 -22.45 22.12 17.79
N GLU A 368 -21.88 21.28 18.66
CA GLU A 368 -21.52 21.61 20.04
C GLU A 368 -20.50 22.74 20.15
N ASN A 369 -19.70 22.98 19.10
CA ASN A 369 -18.66 24.00 19.08
C ASN A 369 -19.09 25.30 18.35
N HIS A 370 -20.27 25.35 17.75
CA HIS A 370 -20.72 26.50 16.96
C HIS A 370 -20.79 27.78 17.77
N ALA A 371 -21.39 27.73 18.95
CA ALA A 371 -21.50 28.91 19.82
C ALA A 371 -20.13 29.45 20.24
N THR A 372 -19.14 28.57 20.42
CA THR A 372 -17.77 28.93 20.79
C THR A 372 -17.06 29.76 19.71
N ILE A 373 -17.41 29.55 18.43
CA ILE A 373 -16.82 30.30 17.31
C ILE A 373 -17.68 31.46 16.81
N GLY A 374 -18.81 31.75 17.45
CA GLY A 374 -19.73 32.83 17.06
C GLY A 374 -20.91 32.41 16.18
N GLY A 375 -21.12 31.11 15.99
CA GLY A 375 -22.26 30.52 15.29
C GLY A 375 -22.26 30.74 13.77
N ALA A 376 -23.40 30.49 13.13
CA ALA A 376 -23.54 30.58 11.68
C ALA A 376 -23.15 31.96 11.10
N ALA A 377 -23.35 33.05 11.86
CA ALA A 377 -22.95 34.40 11.46
C ALA A 377 -21.43 34.56 11.32
N ALA A 378 -20.65 33.75 12.05
CA ALA A 378 -19.18 33.68 11.93
C ALA A 378 -18.72 32.62 10.91
N GLY A 379 -19.64 32.01 10.17
CA GLY A 379 -19.34 31.00 9.14
C GLY A 379 -19.33 29.55 9.64
N ALA A 380 -19.91 29.27 10.81
CA ALA A 380 -20.06 27.89 11.29
C ALA A 380 -20.97 27.06 10.37
N VAL A 381 -20.52 25.85 10.04
CA VAL A 381 -21.24 24.83 9.29
C VAL A 381 -21.20 23.55 10.12
N GLU A 382 -22.33 22.86 10.22
CA GLU A 382 -22.42 21.61 10.97
C GLU A 382 -21.67 20.50 10.22
N LEU A 383 -20.69 19.92 10.91
CA LEU A 383 -20.17 18.60 10.63
C LEU A 383 -21.00 17.60 11.44
N ARG A 384 -21.68 16.68 10.75
CA ARG A 384 -22.43 15.63 11.42
C ARG A 384 -21.47 14.58 12.00
N PRO A 385 -21.91 13.82 13.02
CA PRO A 385 -21.10 12.75 13.59
C PRO A 385 -20.61 11.73 12.56
N ASP A 386 -21.42 11.44 11.53
CA ASP A 386 -21.09 10.53 10.41
C ASP A 386 -20.08 11.11 9.38
N GLY A 387 -19.39 12.19 9.75
CA GLY A 387 -18.41 12.86 8.90
C GLY A 387 -19.00 13.60 7.69
N THR A 388 -20.33 13.74 7.59
CA THR A 388 -20.97 14.44 6.46
C THR A 388 -21.24 15.92 6.73
N PHE A 389 -21.22 16.73 5.68
CA PHE A 389 -21.66 18.12 5.73
C PHE A 389 -22.22 18.60 4.39
N THR A 390 -22.96 19.69 4.43
CA THR A 390 -23.38 20.43 3.23
C THR A 390 -23.34 21.92 3.51
N THR A 391 -22.77 22.70 2.62
CA THR A 391 -22.76 24.17 2.71
C THR A 391 -22.75 24.81 1.34
N THR A 392 -23.02 26.10 1.29
CA THR A 392 -22.84 26.92 0.09
C THR A 392 -21.72 27.94 0.34
N VAL A 393 -20.93 28.22 -0.70
CA VAL A 393 -19.95 29.32 -0.73
C VAL A 393 -20.19 30.21 -1.94
N THR A 394 -19.91 31.49 -1.77
CA THR A 394 -19.96 32.50 -2.82
C THR A 394 -18.63 32.52 -3.56
N VAL A 395 -18.68 32.18 -4.83
CA VAL A 395 -17.53 32.14 -5.72
C VAL A 395 -17.57 33.34 -6.65
N SER A 396 -16.55 34.20 -6.58
CA SER A 396 -16.39 35.36 -7.44
C SER A 396 -14.95 35.48 -7.91
N LYS A 397 -14.77 35.52 -9.24
CA LYS A 397 -13.45 35.67 -9.86
C LYS A 397 -12.83 37.02 -9.50
N ASP A 398 -13.59 38.10 -9.62
CA ASP A 398 -13.13 39.46 -9.33
C ASP A 398 -12.68 39.61 -7.87
N ALA A 399 -13.45 39.03 -6.93
CA ALA A 399 -13.09 39.05 -5.51
C ALA A 399 -11.79 38.28 -5.23
N ALA A 400 -11.56 37.18 -5.95
CA ALA A 400 -10.33 36.39 -5.86
C ALA A 400 -9.13 37.11 -6.47
N ASP A 401 -9.29 37.72 -7.63
CA ASP A 401 -8.22 38.46 -8.32
C ASP A 401 -7.83 39.73 -7.59
N ALA A 402 -8.78 40.40 -6.94
CA ALA A 402 -8.49 41.54 -6.07
C ALA A 402 -7.58 41.16 -4.87
N LYS A 403 -7.49 39.87 -4.51
CA LYS A 403 -6.62 39.38 -3.43
C LYS A 403 -5.24 38.95 -3.93
N SER A 404 -5.14 38.48 -5.17
CA SER A 404 -3.87 38.07 -5.78
C SER A 404 -4.00 37.83 -7.28
N GLU A 405 -3.00 38.23 -8.02
CA GLU A 405 -2.87 37.94 -9.45
C GLU A 405 -2.42 36.50 -9.70
N THR A 406 -1.71 35.88 -8.75
CA THR A 406 -1.15 34.52 -8.86
C THR A 406 -1.92 33.49 -8.03
N GLY A 407 -1.75 32.20 -8.37
CA GLY A 407 -2.37 31.05 -7.70
C GLY A 407 -3.58 30.48 -8.44
N SER A 408 -3.94 29.25 -8.08
CA SER A 408 -5.00 28.45 -8.68
C SER A 408 -6.32 28.61 -7.92
N TYR A 409 -7.41 28.90 -8.64
CA TYR A 409 -8.75 29.01 -8.04
C TYR A 409 -9.26 27.63 -7.62
N GLY A 410 -9.87 27.55 -6.44
CA GLY A 410 -10.52 26.32 -6.02
C GLY A 410 -11.17 26.41 -4.65
N ILE A 411 -11.85 25.31 -4.30
CA ILE A 411 -12.25 24.99 -2.94
C ILE A 411 -11.16 24.14 -2.31
N TYR A 412 -10.74 24.52 -1.11
CA TYR A 412 -9.72 23.81 -0.35
C TYR A 412 -10.26 23.48 1.04
N THR A 413 -9.95 22.28 1.52
CA THR A 413 -10.17 21.89 2.92
C THR A 413 -8.83 21.70 3.62
N TYR A 414 -8.78 21.98 4.92
CA TYR A 414 -7.65 21.64 5.79
C TYR A 414 -8.04 21.83 7.25
N ALA A 415 -7.41 21.08 8.16
CA ALA A 415 -7.74 21.11 9.58
C ALA A 415 -7.71 22.53 10.19
N ALA A 416 -8.66 22.79 11.08
CA ALA A 416 -8.87 24.10 11.67
C ALA A 416 -8.14 24.26 13.02
N SER A 417 -8.17 25.47 13.57
CA SER A 417 -7.53 25.80 14.86
C SER A 417 -6.02 25.47 14.91
N GLY A 418 -5.35 25.42 13.75
CA GLY A 418 -3.91 25.18 13.65
C GLY A 418 -3.48 23.73 13.77
N ALA A 419 -4.42 22.78 13.81
CA ALA A 419 -4.13 21.37 13.63
C ALA A 419 -3.56 21.11 12.23
N VAL A 420 -2.80 20.04 12.08
CA VAL A 420 -2.27 19.55 10.80
C VAL A 420 -2.76 18.12 10.65
N HIS A 421 -3.51 17.85 9.59
CA HIS A 421 -4.06 16.54 9.33
C HIS A 421 -4.21 16.36 7.81
N ALA A 422 -3.25 15.66 7.23
CA ALA A 422 -3.10 15.51 5.77
C ALA A 422 -4.33 14.92 5.06
N PRO A 423 -5.07 13.95 5.63
CA PRO A 423 -6.28 13.42 4.99
C PRO A 423 -7.34 14.48 4.68
N TRP A 424 -7.48 15.52 5.51
CA TRP A 424 -8.46 16.60 5.30
C TRP A 424 -7.97 17.68 4.32
N GLU A 425 -6.79 17.54 3.72
CA GLU A 425 -6.19 18.50 2.79
C GLU A 425 -6.57 18.21 1.33
N LEU A 426 -7.83 18.54 0.99
CA LEU A 426 -8.39 18.36 -0.34
C LEU A 426 -8.35 19.66 -1.16
N SER A 427 -8.31 19.52 -2.48
CA SER A 427 -8.41 20.63 -3.43
C SER A 427 -9.37 20.27 -4.56
N ALA A 428 -10.38 21.09 -4.79
CA ALA A 428 -11.30 21.02 -5.92
C ALA A 428 -11.14 22.28 -6.79
N PRO A 429 -10.49 22.18 -7.97
CA PRO A 429 -10.28 23.33 -8.86
C PRO A 429 -11.59 23.94 -9.36
N ILE A 430 -11.60 25.27 -9.51
CA ILE A 430 -12.69 26.00 -10.17
C ILE A 430 -12.13 26.67 -11.43
N THR A 431 -12.85 26.53 -12.54
CA THR A 431 -12.53 27.17 -13.82
C THR A 431 -13.52 28.29 -14.10
N PHE A 432 -13.03 29.42 -14.61
CA PHE A 432 -13.89 30.52 -15.07
C PHE A 432 -13.85 30.62 -16.59
N THR A 433 -15.03 30.77 -17.21
CA THR A 433 -15.18 30.98 -18.65
C THR A 433 -15.78 32.35 -18.92
N SER A 434 -15.20 33.11 -19.86
CA SER A 434 -15.86 34.29 -20.41
C SER A 434 -17.13 33.84 -21.15
N GLY A 435 -18.30 34.36 -20.77
CA GLY A 435 -19.52 34.17 -21.55
C GLY A 435 -19.27 34.65 -22.98
N GLY A 436 -19.63 33.83 -23.97
CA GLY A 436 -19.42 34.16 -25.38
C GLY A 436 -20.22 35.39 -25.79
N ASP A 437 -19.60 36.22 -26.63
CA ASP A 437 -20.24 37.33 -27.33
C ASP A 437 -21.49 36.83 -28.08
N ASP A 438 -22.67 37.24 -27.62
CA ASP A 438 -23.85 37.38 -28.48
C ASP A 438 -23.63 38.62 -29.37
N ASP A 439 -22.72 38.50 -30.35
CA ASP A 439 -22.61 39.44 -31.47
C ASP A 439 -23.57 39.00 -32.57
N ASP A 440 -24.85 39.34 -32.40
CA ASP A 440 -25.75 39.56 -33.53
C ASP A 440 -25.41 40.90 -34.20
N ALA A 441 -24.60 40.82 -35.27
CA ALA A 441 -24.50 41.86 -36.28
C ALA A 441 -24.22 41.28 -37.68
N GLY A 442 -25.24 40.61 -38.22
CA GLY A 442 -25.69 40.76 -39.62
C GLY A 442 -24.82 40.21 -40.77
N ALA A 443 -25.38 39.24 -41.51
CA ALA A 443 -25.85 39.45 -42.89
C ALA A 443 -26.45 38.17 -43.53
N GLY A 444 -27.77 38.22 -43.75
CA GLY A 444 -28.40 37.81 -45.02
C GLY A 444 -28.73 36.33 -45.24
N GLY A 445 -30.01 35.96 -45.14
CA GLY A 445 -30.48 34.70 -45.74
C GLY A 445 -31.91 34.25 -45.45
N SER A 446 -32.88 34.90 -46.09
CA SER A 446 -34.15 34.32 -46.56
C SER A 446 -35.25 33.88 -45.56
N LEU A 447 -36.34 34.65 -45.60
CA LEU A 447 -37.70 34.22 -45.30
C LEU A 447 -38.14 33.06 -46.21
N SER A 448 -38.61 31.94 -45.64
CA SER A 448 -39.83 31.22 -46.06
C SER A 448 -39.88 29.83 -45.43
N GLY A 449 -41.07 29.47 -44.93
CA GLY A 449 -41.58 28.11 -45.13
C GLY A 449 -41.75 27.26 -43.87
N MET A 450 -43.01 27.20 -43.46
CA MET A 450 -43.76 25.98 -43.10
C MET A 450 -43.39 25.24 -41.80
N THR A 451 -44.24 25.33 -40.77
CA THR A 451 -45.40 24.42 -40.52
C THR A 451 -45.01 23.21 -39.67
N ASN A 452 -45.63 23.15 -38.49
CA ASN A 452 -45.83 22.00 -37.61
C ASN A 452 -45.73 20.64 -38.30
N LEU A 453 -44.99 19.70 -37.70
CA LEU A 453 -45.41 18.29 -37.68
C LEU A 453 -44.73 17.54 -36.52
N PHE A 454 -45.36 17.60 -35.34
CA PHE A 454 -45.37 16.49 -34.40
C PHE A 454 -46.71 15.78 -34.55
N GLY A 455 -46.63 14.47 -34.75
CA GLY A 455 -47.71 13.52 -34.99
C GLY A 455 -47.11 12.41 -35.86
N SER A 456 -46.93 11.17 -35.44
CA SER A 456 -47.59 10.40 -34.40
C SER A 456 -46.71 9.18 -34.06
N LEU A 457 -46.86 8.70 -32.83
CA LEU A 457 -46.78 7.29 -32.40
C LEU A 457 -45.71 6.38 -33.03
N MET A 458 -44.71 6.02 -32.22
CA MET A 458 -44.63 4.70 -31.58
C MET A 458 -43.72 4.75 -30.36
#